data_AF-A0A1G7D609-F1
#
_entry.id   AF-A0A1G7D609-F1
#
_cell.length_a   1.000
_cell.length_b   1.000
_cell.length_c   1.000
_cell.angle_alpha   90.00
_cell.angle_beta   90.00
_cell.angle_gamma   90.00
#
_symmetry.space_group_name_H-M   'P 1'
#
loop_
_entity.id
_entity.type
_entity.pdbx_description
1 polymer ?
#
loop_
_entity_poly.entity_id
_entity_poly.type
_entity_poly.pdbx_seq_one_letter_code
_entity_poly.pdbx_strand_id
1 'polypeptide(L)'
;MTAMQPDMFGGPSVADGPEPKHKPRRPGGYAARPGGGPKGETCRTCLHYVRKGRGKSVYRKCDLLRDVWTNGTGSDIRAGAPACCLWKEVSE
;
A
#
# COMPACT_ATOMS: atom_id res chain seq x y z
N MET A 1 -26.15 -57.60 20.71
CA MET A 1 -25.15 -57.53 19.62
C MET A 1 -25.38 -56.20 18.93
N THR A 2 -24.91 -55.10 19.53
CA THR A 2 -25.14 -53.74 19.04
C THR A 2 -24.20 -53.48 17.88
N ALA A 3 -24.76 -53.12 16.73
CA ALA A 3 -23.99 -52.78 15.54
C ALA A 3 -23.09 -51.56 15.83
N MET A 4 -21.76 -51.77 15.77
CA MET A 4 -20.80 -50.68 15.62
C MET A 4 -21.02 -50.09 14.22
N GLN A 5 -21.64 -48.92 14.15
CA GLN A 5 -21.58 -48.10 12.94
C GLN A 5 -20.29 -47.26 13.02
N PRO A 6 -19.45 -47.25 11.97
CA PRO A 6 -18.33 -46.32 11.89
C PRO A 6 -18.84 -44.92 11.52
N ASP A 7 -18.38 -43.92 12.26
CA ASP A 7 -18.57 -42.50 12.01
C ASP A 7 -17.88 -42.05 10.71
N MET A 8 -18.64 -41.36 9.84
CA MET A 8 -18.22 -40.92 8.50
C MET A 8 -17.24 -39.73 8.48
N PHE A 9 -16.85 -39.19 9.63
CA PHE A 9 -15.95 -38.03 9.70
C PHE A 9 -15.02 -38.13 10.91
N GLY A 10 -14.16 -39.15 10.89
CA GLY A 10 -13.06 -39.31 11.84
C GLY A 10 -12.04 -38.17 11.69
N GLY A 11 -12.09 -37.21 12.62
CA GLY A 11 -10.99 -36.28 12.88
C GLY A 11 -11.44 -34.82 13.10
N PRO A 12 -10.86 -34.10 14.09
CA PRO A 12 -11.11 -32.67 14.23
C PRO A 12 -10.54 -31.94 13.00
N SER A 13 -11.45 -31.36 12.19
CA SER A 13 -11.11 -30.47 11.10
C SER A 13 -10.50 -29.19 11.69
N VAL A 14 -9.19 -29.18 11.91
CA VAL A 14 -8.45 -27.94 12.16
C VAL A 14 -8.59 -27.10 10.91
N ALA A 15 -9.24 -25.94 11.05
CA ALA A 15 -9.41 -25.00 9.97
C ALA A 15 -8.04 -24.44 9.57
N ASP A 16 -7.38 -25.10 8.62
CA ASP A 16 -6.31 -24.49 7.83
C ASP A 16 -6.97 -23.46 6.90
N GLY A 17 -7.22 -22.27 7.45
CA GLY A 17 -7.73 -21.15 6.67
C GLY A 17 -6.70 -20.80 5.60
N PRO A 18 -7.11 -20.51 4.34
CA PRO A 18 -6.16 -20.25 3.28
C PRO A 18 -5.29 -19.06 3.64
N GLU A 19 -3.96 -19.29 3.66
CA GLU A 19 -2.97 -18.24 3.87
C GLU A 19 -3.29 -17.02 2.96
N PRO A 20 -3.23 -15.79 3.48
CA PRO A 20 -3.44 -14.60 2.66
C PRO A 20 -2.33 -14.51 1.61
N LYS A 21 -2.68 -14.91 0.37
CA LYS A 21 -1.80 -15.01 -0.81
C LYS A 21 -1.22 -13.67 -1.29
N HIS A 22 -1.55 -12.57 -0.63
CA HIS A 22 -1.14 -11.24 -1.03
C HIS A 22 0.04 -10.76 -0.19
N LYS A 23 1.24 -10.91 -0.76
CA LYS A 23 2.43 -10.20 -0.24
C LYS A 23 2.10 -8.72 -0.10
N PRO A 24 2.36 -8.09 1.06
CA PRO A 24 2.11 -6.67 1.23
C PRO A 24 2.96 -5.91 0.21
N ARG A 25 2.30 -5.27 -0.76
CA ARG A 25 2.98 -4.44 -1.75
C ARG A 25 3.61 -3.28 -1.00
N ARG A 26 4.94 -3.27 -0.89
CA ARG A 26 5.67 -2.14 -0.32
C ARG A 26 5.37 -0.93 -1.22
N PRO A 27 4.79 0.17 -0.69
CA PRO A 27 4.54 1.36 -1.47
C PRO A 27 5.89 1.92 -1.94
N GLY A 28 6.14 1.79 -3.25
CA GLY A 28 7.38 2.19 -3.91
C GLY A 28 7.23 3.48 -4.70
N GLY A 29 6.14 4.24 -4.51
CA GLY A 29 5.82 5.44 -5.29
C GLY A 29 6.70 6.66 -5.03
N TYR A 30 7.83 6.52 -4.36
CA TYR A 30 8.72 7.63 -4.01
C TYR A 30 9.76 7.86 -5.10
N ALA A 31 9.92 9.12 -5.52
CA ALA A 31 10.92 9.49 -6.53
C ALA A 31 12.34 9.37 -6.04
N ALA A 32 12.54 9.64 -4.76
CA ALA A 32 13.81 9.49 -4.07
C ALA A 32 13.53 8.97 -2.67
N ARG A 33 14.58 8.48 -1.99
CA ARG A 33 14.46 7.95 -0.64
C ARG A 33 13.83 9.00 0.29
N PRO A 34 12.72 8.69 0.97
CA PRO A 34 12.09 9.62 1.90
C PRO A 34 13.03 9.89 3.09
N GLY A 35 13.10 11.14 3.55
CA GLY A 35 14.00 11.57 4.63
C GLY A 35 15.26 12.31 4.16
N GLY A 36 15.41 12.56 2.87
CA GLY A 36 16.48 13.40 2.32
C GLY A 36 16.07 14.85 2.05
N GLY A 37 14.81 15.21 2.29
CA GLY A 37 14.29 16.57 2.17
C GLY A 37 14.46 17.41 3.45
N PRO A 38 13.93 18.65 3.43
CA PRO A 38 14.01 19.56 4.57
C PRO A 38 13.37 18.98 5.84
N LYS A 39 13.97 19.30 7.00
CA LYS A 39 13.60 18.74 8.29
C LYS A 39 12.25 19.27 8.74
N GLY A 40 11.26 18.39 8.87
CA GLY A 40 9.87 18.74 9.24
C GLY A 40 8.88 18.73 8.08
N GLU A 41 9.37 18.72 6.84
CA GLU A 41 8.53 18.67 5.64
C GLU A 41 8.13 17.25 5.27
N THR A 42 6.96 17.11 4.67
CA THR A 42 6.39 15.80 4.30
C THR A 42 6.03 15.75 2.83
N CYS A 43 5.81 14.54 2.30
CA CYS A 43 5.29 14.41 0.94
C CYS A 43 3.96 15.16 0.72
N ARG A 44 3.18 15.44 1.78
CA ARG A 44 1.93 16.19 1.69
C ARG A 44 2.13 17.68 1.37
N THR A 45 3.23 18.28 1.82
CA THR A 45 3.55 19.71 1.60
C THR A 45 4.32 19.95 0.30
N CYS A 46 4.63 18.88 -0.45
CA CYS A 46 5.36 18.96 -1.70
C CYS A 46 4.47 19.43 -2.85
N LEU A 47 4.99 20.29 -3.73
CA LEU A 47 4.38 20.68 -5.01
C LEU A 47 3.99 19.45 -5.87
N HIS A 48 4.79 18.39 -5.82
CA HIS A 48 4.59 17.18 -6.62
C HIS A 48 3.56 16.21 -6.03
N TYR A 49 2.85 16.60 -4.97
CA TYR A 49 1.84 15.77 -4.33
C TYR A 49 0.54 15.76 -5.13
N VAL A 50 0.20 14.61 -5.72
CA VAL A 50 -1.04 14.46 -6.51
C VAL A 50 -2.01 13.52 -5.83
N ARG A 51 -3.27 13.96 -5.74
CA ARG A 51 -4.40 13.13 -5.32
C ARG A 51 -5.22 12.75 -6.54
N LYS A 52 -5.17 11.48 -6.92
CA LYS A 52 -5.94 10.95 -8.06
C LYS A 52 -7.12 10.13 -7.54
N GLY A 53 -8.34 10.60 -7.78
CA GLY A 53 -9.55 9.81 -7.56
C GLY A 53 -9.76 8.81 -8.70
N ARG A 54 -10.11 7.57 -8.36
CA ARG A 54 -10.62 6.58 -9.33
C ARG A 54 -11.75 5.80 -8.69
N GLY A 55 -12.98 6.08 -9.11
CA GLY A 55 -14.18 5.53 -8.48
C GLY A 55 -14.23 5.89 -7.00
N LYS A 56 -14.37 4.88 -6.12
CA LYS A 56 -14.45 5.05 -4.66
C LYS A 56 -13.08 5.22 -3.98
N SER A 57 -11.97 5.09 -4.72
CA SER A 57 -10.62 5.09 -4.14
C SER A 57 -9.86 6.37 -4.47
N VAL A 58 -9.13 6.89 -3.49
CA VAL A 58 -8.24 8.04 -3.65
C VAL A 58 -6.79 7.57 -3.53
N TYR A 59 -6.06 7.69 -4.62
CA TYR A 59 -4.65 7.36 -4.73
C TYR A 59 -3.82 8.61 -4.48
N ARG A 60 -2.76 8.46 -3.69
CA ARG A 60 -1.80 9.54 -3.40
C ARG A 60 -0.54 9.19 -4.16
N LYS A 61 -0.17 9.99 -5.15
CA LYS A 61 0.95 9.69 -6.05
C LYS A 61 1.88 10.89 -6.16
N CYS A 62 3.15 10.64 -6.46
CA CYS A 62 4.13 11.68 -6.75
C CYS A 62 4.12 11.98 -8.25
N ASP A 63 3.92 13.24 -8.64
CA ASP A 63 3.86 13.65 -10.05
C ASP A 63 5.14 13.35 -10.82
N LEU A 64 6.30 13.41 -10.15
CA LEU A 64 7.59 13.02 -10.74
C LEU A 64 7.62 11.56 -11.23
N LEU A 65 6.71 10.72 -10.74
CA LEU A 65 6.60 9.31 -11.10
C LEU A 65 5.43 9.04 -12.04
N ARG A 66 4.85 10.07 -12.66
CA ARG A 66 3.63 9.94 -13.46
C ARG A 66 3.72 8.87 -14.55
N ASP A 67 4.89 8.72 -15.16
CA ASP A 67 5.16 7.69 -16.18
C ASP A 67 5.07 6.25 -15.62
N VAL A 68 5.50 6.04 -14.38
CA VAL A 68 5.50 4.74 -13.69
C VAL A 68 4.27 4.50 -12.82
N TRP A 69 3.25 5.36 -12.92
CA TRP A 69 2.02 5.20 -12.15
C TRP A 69 1.25 3.96 -12.58
N THR A 70 1.19 3.00 -11.66
CA THR A 70 0.30 1.86 -11.83
C THR A 70 -1.14 2.22 -11.43
N ASN A 71 -2.09 1.49 -12.02
CA ASN A 71 -3.52 1.57 -11.72
C ASN A 71 -3.93 1.02 -10.33
N GLY A 72 -2.97 0.86 -9.42
CA GLY A 72 -3.16 0.34 -8.07
C GLY A 72 -2.28 1.02 -7.02
N THR A 73 -2.23 0.43 -5.83
CA THR A 73 -1.58 1.01 -4.64
C THR A 73 -0.07 0.88 -4.58
N GLY A 74 0.53 0.13 -5.51
CA GLY A 74 1.98 -0.10 -5.54
C GLY A 74 2.80 1.17 -5.75
N SER A 75 2.27 2.10 -6.55
CA SER A 75 2.90 3.40 -6.84
C SER A 75 2.38 4.53 -5.95
N ASP A 76 1.69 4.22 -4.84
CA ASP A 76 1.20 5.24 -3.93
C ASP A 76 2.28 5.67 -2.92
N ILE A 77 2.22 6.94 -2.54
CA ILE A 77 3.02 7.54 -1.47
C ILE A 77 2.18 7.71 -0.20
N ARG A 78 2.83 7.61 0.95
CA ARG A 78 2.22 7.97 2.23
C ARG A 78 2.32 9.49 2.44
N ALA A 79 1.20 10.13 2.78
CA ALA A 79 1.16 11.56 3.05
C ALA A 79 2.06 11.97 4.24
N GLY A 80 2.17 11.11 5.26
CA GLY A 80 3.05 11.32 6.42
C GLY A 80 4.48 10.84 6.24
N ALA A 81 4.89 10.45 5.02
CA ALA A 81 6.29 10.14 4.78
C ALA A 81 7.12 11.44 4.74
N PRO A 82 8.37 11.40 5.26
CA PRO A 82 9.23 12.56 5.23
C PRO A 82 9.56 12.94 3.78
N ALA A 83 9.77 14.23 3.55
CA ALA A 83 10.12 14.77 2.25
C ALA A 83 11.34 14.06 1.65
N CYS A 84 11.34 13.89 0.33
CA CYS A 84 12.47 13.35 -0.42
C CYS A 84 13.39 14.48 -0.90
N CYS A 85 14.57 14.16 -1.43
CA CYS A 85 15.52 15.17 -1.92
C CYS A 85 14.98 16.03 -3.07
N LEU A 86 13.93 15.58 -3.76
CA LEU A 86 13.27 16.26 -4.87
C LEU A 86 12.05 17.08 -4.42
N TRP A 87 11.94 17.33 -3.11
CA TRP A 87 10.87 18.13 -2.56
C TRP A 87 10.97 19.58 -3.06
N LYS A 88 9.81 20.15 -3.39
CA LYS A 88 9.64 21.55 -3.75
C LYS A 88 8.49 22.13 -2.94
N GLU A 89 8.68 23.36 -2.49
CA GLU A 89 7.62 24.12 -1.83
C GLU A 89 6.44 24.34 -2.78
N VAL A 90 5.22 24.29 -2.24
CA VAL A 90 4.06 24.90 -2.90
C VAL A 90 4.23 26.40 -2.75
N SER A 91 4.74 27.04 -3.80
CA SER A 91 4.65 28.48 -3.96
C SER A 91 3.23 28.81 -4.42
N GLU A 92 2.45 29.46 -3.55
CA GLU A 92 1.09 29.96 -3.82
C GLU A 92 1.05 31.04 -4.91
#